data_AF-A0ABD0PVI4-F1
#
_entry.id   AF-A0ABD0PVI4-F1
#
_cell.length_a   1.000
_cell.length_b   1.000
_cell.length_c   1.000
_cell.angle_alpha   90.00
_cell.angle_beta   90.00
_cell.angle_gamma   90.00
#
_symmetry.space_group_name_H-M   'P 1'
#
loop_
_entity.id
_entity.type
_entity.pdbx_description
1 polymer ?
#
loop_
_entity_poly.entity_id
_entity_poly.type
_entity_poly.pdbx_seq_one_letter_code
_entity_poly.pdbx_strand_id
1 'polypeptide(L)' 'VVFEMTEGGSEVQNRTENGSVPHKVTVNRPFFFAIVEGNSNAILMLGKIVNPTT' A
#
# COMPACT_ATOMS: atom_id res chain seq x y z
N VAL A 1 -14.53 -1.38 -12.69
CA VAL A 1 -13.15 -1.65 -12.25
C VAL A 1 -13.24 -2.37 -10.92
N VAL A 2 -12.60 -3.52 -10.79
CA VAL A 2 -12.51 -4.28 -9.54
C VAL A 2 -11.07 -4.15 -9.05
N PHE A 3 -10.90 -3.83 -7.77
CA PHE A 3 -9.59 -3.75 -7.13
C PHE A 3 -9.52 -4.79 -6.02
N GLU A 4 -8.53 -5.67 -6.09
CA GLU A 4 -8.25 -6.72 -5.13
C GLU A 4 -6.81 -6.56 -4.65
N MET A 5 -6.58 -6.72 -3.34
CA MET A 5 -5.26 -6.58 -2.73
C MET A 5 -4.98 -7.78 -1.82
N THR A 6 -3.92 -8.53 -2.12
CA THR A 6 -3.49 -9.74 -1.40
C THR A 6 -1.98 -9.75 -1.17
N GLU A 7 -1.46 -10.71 -0.42
CA GLU A 7 -0.03 -10.84 -0.05
C GLU A 7 0.89 -11.33 -1.22
N GLY A 8 0.47 -11.20 -2.48
CA GLY A 8 1.15 -11.78 -3.65
C GLY A 8 2.42 -11.05 -4.12
N GLY A 9 3.32 -10.65 -3.23
CA GLY A 9 4.58 -9.98 -3.60
C GLY A 9 5.55 -10.88 -4.37
N SER A 10 6.34 -10.31 -5.28
CA SER A 10 7.25 -11.07 -6.16
C SER A 10 8.62 -11.39 -5.56
N GLU A 11 9.04 -10.69 -4.50
CA GLU A 11 10.39 -10.76 -3.96
C GLU A 11 10.39 -10.72 -2.43
N VAL A 12 11.33 -11.43 -1.80
CA VAL A 12 11.60 -11.30 -0.37
C VAL A 12 12.47 -10.06 -0.17
N GLN A 13 11.98 -9.09 0.61
CA GLN A 13 12.81 -7.94 0.98
C GLN A 13 13.92 -8.36 1.94
N ASN A 14 15.13 -8.56 1.42
CA ASN A 14 16.35 -8.69 2.21
C ASN A 14 16.73 -7.33 2.79
N ARG A 15 16.17 -6.99 3.95
CA ARG A 15 16.39 -5.71 4.61
C ARG A 15 17.62 -5.80 5.50
N THR A 16 18.71 -5.12 5.14
CA THR A 16 19.85 -4.93 6.04
C THR A 16 19.48 -3.88 7.07
N GLU A 17 19.36 -4.26 8.35
CA GLU A 17 18.99 -3.33 9.42
C GLU A 17 20.16 -2.38 9.73
N ASN A 18 20.09 -1.14 9.25
CA ASN A 18 21.11 -0.11 9.46
C ASN A 18 21.09 0.51 10.88
N GLY A 19 20.72 -0.27 11.91
CA GLY A 19 20.74 0.15 13.32
C GLY A 19 19.70 1.19 13.76
N SER A 20 18.86 1.71 12.85
CA SER A 20 17.73 2.59 13.22
C SER A 20 16.50 1.77 13.60
N VAL A 21 15.78 2.17 14.64
CA VAL A 21 14.50 1.54 15.02
C VAL A 21 13.45 1.79 13.91
N PRO A 22 12.91 0.74 13.26
CA PRO A 22 11.91 0.91 12.22
C PRO A 22 10.62 1.50 12.80
N HIS A 23 10.01 2.41 12.06
CA HIS A 23 8.72 2.97 12.46
C HIS A 23 7.60 1.99 12.12
N LYS A 24 6.76 1.67 13.11
CA LYS A 24 5.58 0.84 12.90
C LYS A 24 4.48 1.68 12.24
N VAL A 25 4.15 1.35 11.00
CA VAL A 25 2.96 1.87 10.31
C VAL A 25 1.84 0.85 10.46
N THR A 26 0.66 1.30 10.90
CA THR A 26 -0.52 0.43 11.08
C THR A 26 -1.71 1.07 10.38
N VAL A 27 -2.35 0.31 9.49
CA VAL A 27 -3.53 0.72 8.72
C VAL A 27 -4.74 -0.06 9.23
N ASN A 28 -5.37 0.44 10.29
CA ASN A 28 -6.47 -0.23 11.01
C ASN A 28 -7.68 0.68 11.29
N ARG A 29 -7.84 1.73 10.49
CA ARG A 29 -8.94 2.71 10.55
C ARG A 29 -9.18 3.29 9.16
N PRO A 30 -10.30 3.99 8.87
CA PRO A 30 -10.58 4.53 7.55
C PRO A 30 -9.39 5.30 6.95
N PHE A 31 -9.05 5.00 5.70
CA PHE A 31 -7.86 5.54 5.03
C PHE A 31 -8.13 5.85 3.56
N PHE A 32 -7.30 6.73 3.00
CA PHE A 32 -7.26 7.01 1.56
C PHE A 32 -6.15 6.20 0.90
N PHE A 33 -6.35 5.88 -0.37
CA PHE A 33 -5.33 5.25 -1.20
C PHE A 33 -5.33 5.87 -2.60
N ALA A 34 -4.17 5.85 -3.25
CA ALA A 34 -4.02 6.17 -4.65
C ALA A 34 -3.12 5.13 -5.32
N ILE A 35 -3.48 4.74 -6.54
CA ILE A 35 -2.63 3.95 -7.42
C ILE A 35 -2.12 4.90 -8.48
N VAL A 36 -0.82 5.10 -8.52
CA VAL A 36 -0.16 6.05 -9.40
C VAL A 36 0.79 5.30 -10.31
N GLU A 37 0.70 5.57 -11.61
CA GLU A 37 1.63 5.04 -12.60
C GLU A 37 2.97 5.79 -12.50
N GLY A 38 4.08 5.06 -12.37
CA GLY A 38 5.36 5.62 -11.97
C GLY A 38 6.06 6.52 -13.00
N ASN A 39 5.79 6.35 -14.30
CA ASN A 39 6.50 7.11 -15.34
C ASN A 39 5.83 8.47 -15.63
N SER A 40 4.50 8.47 -15.71
CA SER A 40 3.68 9.64 -16.04
C SER A 40 3.14 10.36 -14.81
N ASN A 41 3.22 9.74 -13.63
CA ASN A 41 2.54 10.16 -12.40
C ASN A 41 1.01 10.24 -12.56
N ALA A 42 0.44 9.54 -13.54
CA ALA A 42 -1.00 9.48 -13.72
C ALA A 42 -1.65 8.75 -12.53
N ILE A 43 -2.70 9.36 -11.96
CA ILE A 43 -3.55 8.71 -10.96
C ILE A 43 -4.46 7.73 -11.70
N LEU A 44 -4.17 6.44 -11.55
CA LEU A 44 -4.99 5.37 -12.13
C LEU A 44 -6.23 5.12 -11.29
N MET A 45 -6.10 5.23 -9.95
CA MET A 45 -7.21 5.06 -9.00
C MET A 45 -7.01 5.97 -7.78
N LEU A 46 -8.10 6.53 -7.26
CA LEU A 46 -8.13 7.27 -6.01
C LEU A 46 -9.38 6.84 -5.24
N GLY A 47 -9.22 6.53 -3.95
CA GLY A 47 -10.33 6.02 -3.17
C GLY A 47 -10.16 6.18 -1.67
N LYS A 48 -11.23 5.85 -0.95
CA LYS A 48 -11.31 5.83 0.50
C LYS A 48 -11.88 4.49 0.93
N ILE A 49 -11.16 3.78 1.79
CA ILE A 49 -11.65 2.56 2.43
C ILE A 49 -12.20 2.96 3.79
N VAL A 50 -13.51 2.83 3.97
CA VAL A 50 -14.20 3.05 5.26
C VAL A 50 -14.42 1.71 5.98
N ASN A 51 -14.74 0.67 5.23
CA ASN A 51 -14.88 -0.71 5.71
C ASN A 51 -14.26 -1.67 4.68
N PRO A 52 -13.20 -2.43 5.01
CA PRO A 52 -12.55 -3.34 4.07
C PRO A 52 -13.31 -4.65 3.81
N THR A 53 -14.41 -4.92 4.51
CA THR A 53 -15.19 -6.16 4.34
C THR A 53 -16.45 -5.99 3.48
N THR A 54 -16.63 -4.82 2.87
CA THR A 54 -17.78 -4.53 1.98
C THR A 54 -17.40 -4.87 0.56
#